data_AF-A0A849SND3-F1
#
_entry.id   AF-A0A849SND3-F1
#
_cell.length_a   1.000
_cell.length_b   1.000
_cell.length_c   1.000
_cell.angle_alpha   90.00
_cell.angle_beta   90.00
_cell.angle_gamma   90.00
#
_symmetry.space_group_name_H-M   'P 1'
#
loop_
_entity.id
_entity.type
_entity.pdbx_description
1 polymer ?
#
loop_
_entity_poly.entity_id
_entity_poly.type
_entity_poly.pdbx_seq_one_letter_code
_entity_poly.pdbx_strand_id
1 'polypeptide(L)'
;LTAQDRREIEALYQQGLEALQQKRNDDAVRYFEIVWSRDPGHSRVAEYLKREYLTRGLEAFASGRLRDAVALWEQALRVDPKDDRTRAYLARAQEHLARTSAIGGR
;
A
#
# COMPACT_ATOMS: atom_id res chain seq x y z
N LEU A 1 22.91 -4.42 -6.85
CA LEU A 1 22.15 -4.62 -8.11
C LEU A 1 23.11 -4.96 -9.24
N THR A 2 23.07 -6.18 -9.74
CA THR A 2 23.77 -6.58 -10.96
C THR A 2 23.03 -6.07 -12.21
N ALA A 3 23.65 -6.19 -13.38
CA ALA A 3 22.99 -5.86 -14.65
C ALA A 3 21.74 -6.74 -14.89
N GLN A 4 21.75 -7.97 -14.39
CA GLN A 4 20.62 -8.89 -14.47
C GLN A 4 19.49 -8.47 -13.54
N ASP A 5 19.80 -8.08 -12.29
CA ASP A 5 18.80 -7.56 -11.35
C ASP A 5 18.09 -6.33 -11.90
N ARG A 6 18.83 -5.40 -12.52
CA ARG A 6 18.22 -4.21 -13.13
C ARG A 6 17.28 -4.54 -14.28
N ARG A 7 17.61 -5.56 -15.10
CA ARG A 7 16.74 -6.02 -16.19
C ARG A 7 15.47 -6.69 -15.65
N GLU A 8 15.60 -7.48 -14.59
CA GLU A 8 14.45 -8.12 -13.94
C GLU A 8 13.51 -7.07 -13.32
N ILE A 9 14.06 -6.07 -12.64
CA ILE A 9 13.29 -4.94 -12.08
C ILE A 9 12.55 -4.18 -13.17
N GLU A 10 13.23 -3.86 -14.28
CA GLU A 10 12.58 -3.18 -15.41
C GLU A 10 11.47 -4.04 -16.02
N ALA A 11 11.69 -5.34 -16.19
CA ALA A 11 10.67 -6.25 -16.72
C ALA A 11 9.43 -6.30 -15.81
N LEU A 12 9.62 -6.44 -14.49
CA LEU A 12 8.53 -6.40 -13.52
C LEU A 12 7.81 -5.06 -13.52
N TYR A 13 8.53 -3.95 -13.66
CA TYR A 13 7.93 -2.62 -13.77
C TYR A 13 7.04 -2.51 -15.02
N GLN A 14 7.51 -3.00 -16.18
CA GLN A 14 6.70 -3.02 -17.40
C GLN A 14 5.46 -3.92 -17.25
N GLN A 15 5.58 -5.08 -16.60
CA GLN A 15 4.42 -5.95 -16.30
C GLN A 15 3.40 -5.26 -15.39
N GLY A 16 3.86 -4.51 -14.39
CA GLY A 16 2.99 -3.70 -13.54
C GLY A 16 2.25 -2.61 -14.34
N LEU A 17 2.95 -1.91 -15.24
CA LEU A 17 2.33 -0.91 -16.12
C LEU A 17 1.29 -1.53 -17.07
N GLU A 18 1.59 -2.69 -17.64
CA GLU A 18 0.64 -3.41 -18.50
C GLU A 18 -0.60 -3.86 -17.72
N ALA A 19 -0.43 -4.36 -16.50
CA ALA A 19 -1.53 -4.70 -15.61
C ALA A 19 -2.43 -3.48 -15.31
N LEU A 20 -1.84 -2.28 -15.10
CA LEU A 20 -2.61 -1.04 -14.95
C LEU A 20 -3.42 -0.69 -16.20
N GLN A 21 -2.82 -0.82 -17.39
CA GLN A 21 -3.51 -0.57 -18.66
C GLN A 21 -4.73 -1.49 -18.82
N GLN A 22 -4.62 -2.72 -18.34
CA GLN A 22 -5.69 -3.71 -18.36
C GLN A 22 -6.64 -3.61 -17.14
N LYS A 23 -6.51 -2.56 -16.32
CA LYS A 23 -7.27 -2.34 -15.07
C LYS A 23 -7.13 -3.46 -14.03
N ARG A 24 -6.09 -4.29 -14.14
CA ARG A 24 -5.74 -5.34 -13.18
C ARG A 24 -4.91 -4.74 -12.05
N ASN A 25 -5.54 -3.90 -11.22
CA ASN A 25 -4.83 -3.17 -10.15
C ASN A 25 -4.16 -4.10 -9.14
N ASP A 26 -4.77 -5.23 -8.79
CA ASP A 26 -4.16 -6.20 -7.86
C ASP A 26 -2.88 -6.84 -8.42
N ASP A 27 -2.86 -7.16 -9.72
CA ASP A 27 -1.65 -7.66 -10.37
C ASP A 27 -0.57 -6.57 -10.44
N ALA A 28 -0.96 -5.34 -10.76
CA ALA A 28 -0.04 -4.20 -10.78
C ALA A 28 0.62 -3.98 -9.42
N VAL A 29 -0.16 -4.02 -8.34
CA VAL A 29 0.37 -3.94 -6.96
C VAL A 29 1.41 -5.02 -6.71
N ARG A 30 1.12 -6.29 -7.03
CA ARG A 30 2.07 -7.39 -6.82
C ARG A 30 3.39 -7.18 -7.55
N TYR A 31 3.34 -6.80 -8.83
CA TYR A 31 4.57 -6.53 -9.59
C TYR A 31 5.36 -5.37 -8.99
N PHE A 32 4.66 -4.30 -8.62
CA PHE A 32 5.28 -3.12 -8.04
C PHE A 32 5.82 -3.34 -6.62
N GLU A 33 5.19 -4.20 -5.81
CA GLU A 33 5.73 -4.62 -4.50
C GLU A 33 7.09 -5.31 -4.66
N ILE A 34 7.24 -6.17 -5.68
CA ILE A 34 8.51 -6.84 -5.97
C ILE A 34 9.54 -5.80 -6.43
N VAL A 35 9.17 -4.89 -7.33
CA VAL A 35 10.06 -3.79 -7.77
C VAL A 35 10.52 -2.97 -6.58
N TRP A 36 9.60 -2.51 -5.74
CA TRP A 36 9.92 -1.70 -4.56
C TRP A 36 10.79 -2.45 -3.55
N SER A 37 10.55 -3.75 -3.35
CA SER A 37 11.38 -4.57 -2.45
C SER A 37 12.82 -4.73 -2.96
N ARG A 38 13.06 -4.66 -4.27
CA ARG A 38 14.39 -4.78 -4.88
C ARG A 38 15.06 -3.43 -5.10
N ASP A 39 14.27 -2.40 -5.35
CA ASP A 39 14.70 -1.01 -5.50
C ASP A 39 13.71 -0.05 -4.81
N PRO A 40 13.86 0.17 -3.49
CA PRO A 40 13.03 1.11 -2.74
C PRO A 40 13.18 2.56 -3.22
N GLY A 41 14.23 2.87 -3.99
CA GLY A 41 14.48 4.18 -4.57
C GLY A 41 13.67 4.46 -5.85
N HIS A 42 12.90 3.49 -6.34
CA HIS A 42 12.09 3.66 -7.54
C HIS A 42 10.84 4.53 -7.27
N SER A 43 11.00 5.85 -7.33
CA SER A 43 10.01 6.84 -6.89
C SER A 43 8.62 6.67 -7.52
N ARG A 44 8.54 6.24 -8.78
CA ARG A 44 7.25 6.04 -9.46
C ARG A 44 6.44 4.90 -8.85
N VAL A 45 7.10 3.80 -8.54
CA VAL A 45 6.47 2.63 -7.91
C VAL A 45 6.11 2.95 -6.47
N ALA A 46 7.00 3.60 -5.73
CA ALA A 46 6.72 4.04 -4.37
C ALA A 46 5.47 4.96 -4.32
N GLU A 47 5.40 5.95 -5.21
CA GLU A 47 4.25 6.86 -5.30
C GLU A 47 2.94 6.12 -5.65
N TYR A 48 3.01 5.14 -6.56
CA TYR A 48 1.86 4.31 -6.90
C TYR A 48 1.39 3.47 -5.71
N LEU A 49 2.29 2.70 -5.09
CA LEU A 49 1.94 1.82 -3.97
C LEU A 49 1.39 2.62 -2.79
N LYS A 50 2.03 3.73 -2.42
CA LYS A 50 1.56 4.64 -1.37
C LYS A 50 0.11 5.07 -1.64
N ARG A 51 -0.18 5.56 -2.85
CA ARG A 51 -1.52 6.04 -3.23
C ARG A 51 -2.54 4.91 -3.22
N GLU A 52 -2.17 3.74 -3.73
CA GLU A 52 -3.04 2.58 -3.82
C GLU A 52 -3.42 2.06 -2.43
N TYR A 53 -2.45 1.86 -1.55
CA TYR A 53 -2.69 1.46 -0.17
C TYR A 53 -3.51 2.50 0.61
N LEU A 54 -3.23 3.80 0.42
CA LEU A 54 -4.02 4.86 1.03
C LEU A 54 -5.49 4.79 0.59
N THR A 55 -5.74 4.65 -0.71
CA THR A 55 -7.10 4.58 -1.29
C THR A 55 -7.85 3.35 -0.77
N ARG A 56 -7.24 2.16 -0.86
CA ARG A 56 -7.84 0.93 -0.35
C ARG A 56 -8.10 1.00 1.16
N GLY A 57 -7.20 1.64 1.92
CA GLY A 57 -7.37 1.83 3.36
C GLY A 57 -8.56 2.75 3.68
N LEU A 58 -8.78 3.80 2.89
CA LEU A 58 -9.95 4.67 3.01
C LEU A 58 -11.25 3.91 2.70
N GLU A 59 -11.26 3.08 1.65
CA GLU A 59 -12.40 2.24 1.30
C GLU A 59 -12.72 1.22 2.38
N ALA A 60 -11.68 0.56 2.94
CA ALA A 60 -11.81 -0.36 4.04
C ALA A 60 -12.37 0.33 5.30
N PHE A 61 -11.86 1.53 5.63
CA PHE A 61 -12.33 2.33 6.75
C PHE A 61 -13.80 2.73 6.59
N ALA A 62 -14.18 3.22 5.40
CA ALA A 62 -15.56 3.57 5.07
C ALA A 62 -16.51 2.36 5.14
N SER A 63 -15.99 1.17 4.85
CA SER A 63 -16.73 -0.10 4.96
C SER A 63 -16.78 -0.67 6.40
N GLY A 64 -16.22 0.02 7.40
CA GLY A 64 -16.12 -0.47 8.78
C GLY A 64 -15.08 -1.58 8.99
N ARG A 65 -14.31 -1.94 7.96
CA ARG A 65 -13.21 -2.91 8.01
C ARG A 65 -11.96 -2.24 8.59
N LEU A 66 -12.03 -1.88 9.86
CA LEU A 66 -11.00 -1.10 10.55
C LEU A 66 -9.63 -1.80 10.58
N ARG A 67 -9.62 -3.14 10.72
CA ARG A 67 -8.38 -3.93 10.72
C ARG A 67 -7.68 -3.90 9.37
N ASP A 68 -8.43 -4.07 8.29
CA ASP A 68 -7.90 -3.96 6.92
C ASP A 68 -7.39 -2.54 6.64
N ALA A 69 -8.13 -1.51 7.05
CA ALA A 69 -7.72 -0.11 6.90
C ALA A 69 -6.38 0.17 7.57
N VAL A 70 -6.22 -0.29 8.82
CA VAL A 70 -4.95 -0.19 9.58
C VAL A 70 -3.82 -0.86 8.81
N ALA A 71 -3.99 -2.11 8.41
CA ALA A 71 -2.94 -2.87 7.70
C ALA A 71 -2.53 -2.18 6.39
N LEU A 72 -3.49 -1.65 5.63
CA LEU A 72 -3.24 -0.94 4.37
C LEU A 72 -2.48 0.37 4.61
N TRP A 73 -2.88 1.16 5.59
CA TRP A 73 -2.16 2.40 5.92
C TRP A 73 -0.77 2.15 6.50
N GLU A 74 -0.55 1.04 7.21
CA GLU A 74 0.79 0.61 7.60
C GLU A 74 1.68 0.29 6.39
N GLN A 75 1.15 -0.37 5.35
CA GLN A 75 1.90 -0.58 4.11
C GLN A 75 2.22 0.75 3.41
N ALA A 76 1.27 1.68 3.35
CA ALA A 76 1.51 3.02 2.79
C ALA A 76 2.63 3.77 3.53
N LEU A 77 2.65 3.72 4.86
CA LEU A 77 3.71 4.34 5.68
C LEU A 77 5.04 3.59 5.62
N ARG A 78 5.03 2.31 5.28
CA ARG A 78 6.27 1.56 5.01
C ARG A 78 6.94 2.06 3.73
N VAL A 79 6.14 2.45 2.73
CA VAL A 79 6.62 3.01 1.46
C VAL A 79 7.03 4.47 1.62
N ASP A 80 6.21 5.29 2.29
CA ASP A 80 6.51 6.69 2.61
C ASP A 80 6.24 6.98 4.10
N PRO A 81 7.26 6.84 4.96
CA PRO A 81 7.12 7.08 6.41
C PRO A 81 6.78 8.54 6.76
N LYS A 82 6.92 9.47 5.80
CA LYS A 82 6.70 10.90 6.01
C LYS A 82 5.31 11.36 5.59
N ASP A 83 4.43 10.45 5.14
CA ASP A 83 3.07 10.83 4.77
C ASP A 83 2.19 11.10 6.00
N ASP A 84 2.16 12.35 6.42
CA ASP A 84 1.36 12.83 7.55
C ASP A 84 -0.14 12.54 7.40
N ARG A 85 -0.65 12.50 6.16
CA ARG A 85 -2.07 12.18 5.93
C ARG A 85 -2.35 10.73 6.29
N THR A 86 -1.54 9.80 5.80
CA THR A 86 -1.69 8.38 6.13
C THR A 86 -1.51 8.13 7.62
N ARG A 87 -0.56 8.80 8.30
CA ARG A 87 -0.42 8.76 9.76
C ARG A 87 -1.69 9.19 10.49
N ALA A 88 -2.31 10.29 10.07
CA ALA A 88 -3.54 10.79 10.66
C ALA A 88 -4.71 9.80 10.48
N TYR A 89 -4.82 9.17 9.31
CA TYR A 89 -5.82 8.13 9.06
C TYR A 89 -5.60 6.91 9.95
N LEU A 90 -4.36 6.41 10.01
CA LEU A 90 -3.98 5.27 10.86
C LEU A 90 -4.35 5.48 12.33
N ALA A 91 -4.01 6.64 12.90
CA ALA A 91 -4.36 6.98 14.27
C ALA A 91 -5.88 6.92 14.51
N ARG A 92 -6.67 7.49 13.59
CA ARG A 92 -8.14 7.48 13.68
C ARG A 92 -8.72 6.07 13.63
N ALA A 93 -8.22 5.19 12.75
CA ALA A 93 -8.71 3.80 12.73
C ALA A 93 -8.31 3.01 13.96
N GLN A 94 -7.09 3.21 14.48
CA GLN A 94 -6.66 2.55 15.71
C GLN A 94 -7.52 2.97 16.91
N GLU A 95 -7.83 4.27 17.04
CA GLU A 95 -8.77 4.75 18.06
C GLU A 95 -10.16 4.13 17.92
N HIS A 96 -10.69 4.09 16.69
CA HIS A 96 -12.00 3.51 16.43
C HIS A 96 -12.01 2.01 16.77
N LEU A 97 -10.97 1.28 16.37
CA LEU A 97 -10.81 -0.15 16.65
C LEU A 97 -10.68 -0.44 18.15
N ALA A 98 -9.94 0.39 18.89
CA ALA A 98 -9.81 0.26 20.34
C ALA A 98 -11.15 0.47 21.05
N ARG A 99 -11.91 1.50 20.63
CA ARG A 99 -13.24 1.79 21.19
C ARG A 99 -14.23 0.65 20.90
N THR A 100 -14.30 0.15 19.68
CA THR A 100 -15.23 -0.94 19.33
C THR A 100 -14.86 -2.27 19.97
N SER A 101 -13.56 -2.57 20.08
CA SER A 101 -13.08 -3.80 20.75
C SER A 101 -13.36 -3.78 22.26
N ALA A 102 -13.34 -2.60 22.90
CA ALA A 102 -13.65 -2.45 24.32
C ALA A 102 -15.15 -2.60 24.65
N ILE A 103 -16.03 -2.37 23.67
CA ILE A 103 -17.49 -2.40 23.87
C ILE A 103 -18.07 -3.81 23.61
N GLY A 104 -17.46 -4.61 22.73
CA GLY A 104 -17.94 -5.96 22.37
C GLY A 104 -17.50 -7.08 23.32
N GLY A 105 -16.75 -6.78 24.38
CA GLY A 105 -16.30 -7.75 25.38
C GLY A 105 -17.19 -7.76 26.62
N ARG A 106 -18.44 -8.23 26.50
CA ARG A 106 -19.30 -8.65 27.62
C ARG A 106 -20.22 -9.78 27.19
#